data_AF-A0A7K1DSA7-F1
#
_entry.id   AF-A0A7K1DSA7-F1
#
_cell.length_a   1.000
_cell.length_b   1.000
_cell.length_c   1.000
_cell.angle_alpha   90.00
_cell.angle_beta   90.00
_cell.angle_gamma   90.00
#
_symmetry.space_group_name_H-M   'P 1'
#
loop_
_entity.id
_entity.type
_entity.pdbx_description
1 polymer ?
#
loop_
_entity_poly.entity_id
_entity_poly.type
_entity_poly.pdbx_seq_one_letter_code
_entity_poly.pdbx_strand_id
1 'polypeptide(L)'
;MAPHQTHKAIEGDDLDYHQSGRALGSIIGSAVGDATGAPFEFGPGGQWLRRFPRPVLGGMGEMVGGGSFDWEPGEFTDDTQMAMALAESLISSGGFDVDSVWEFFRAWYKDAVDVGINTGRVLRQTRHEGAAEAAHRAHGQSASNGSIMRIAPVGVFGVRLGRADTIRLAI
;
A
#
# COMPACT_ATOMS: atom_id res chain seq x y z
N MET A 1 6.22 12.13 -36.83
CA MET A 1 6.21 11.83 -35.38
C MET A 1 6.49 13.14 -34.65
N ALA A 2 5.52 13.67 -33.91
CA ALA A 2 5.78 14.83 -33.05
C ALA A 2 6.69 14.41 -31.89
N PRO A 3 7.67 15.23 -31.49
CA PRO A 3 8.56 14.89 -30.40
C PRO A 3 7.75 14.72 -29.11
N HIS A 4 8.01 13.64 -28.38
CA HIS A 4 7.50 13.41 -27.04
C HIS A 4 7.89 14.65 -26.21
N GLN A 5 6.91 15.44 -25.78
CA GLN A 5 7.18 16.50 -24.81
C GLN A 5 7.74 15.80 -23.57
N THR A 6 9.03 16.02 -23.32
CA THR A 6 9.67 15.65 -22.07
C THR A 6 9.01 16.52 -20.99
N HIS A 7 8.08 15.94 -20.24
CA HIS A 7 7.57 16.58 -19.05
C HIS A 7 8.76 16.87 -18.14
N LYS A 8 8.96 18.13 -17.78
CA LYS A 8 9.96 18.53 -16.79
C LYS A 8 9.66 17.75 -15.51
N ALA A 9 10.65 17.06 -14.96
CA ALA A 9 10.49 16.35 -13.69
C ALA A 9 10.02 17.35 -12.64
N ILE A 10 8.90 17.05 -11.98
CA ILE A 10 8.37 17.83 -10.87
C ILE A 10 9.22 17.47 -9.64
N GLU A 11 9.96 18.43 -9.10
CA GLU A 11 10.70 18.25 -7.85
C GLU A 11 9.77 18.39 -6.63
N GLY A 12 10.20 17.95 -5.45
CA GLY A 12 9.39 18.06 -4.23
C GLY A 12 8.98 19.51 -3.91
N ASP A 13 9.85 20.45 -4.25
CA ASP A 13 9.65 21.89 -4.03
C ASP A 13 8.73 22.54 -5.09
N ASP A 14 8.35 21.80 -6.14
CA ASP A 14 7.40 22.27 -7.16
C ASP A 14 5.93 22.05 -6.75
N LEU A 15 5.67 21.30 -5.67
CA LEU A 15 4.29 21.05 -5.20
C LEU A 15 3.78 22.23 -4.37
N ASP A 16 2.59 22.73 -4.73
CA ASP A 16 1.91 23.71 -3.90
C ASP A 16 1.43 23.09 -2.56
N TYR A 17 1.01 23.95 -1.62
CA TYR A 17 0.53 23.54 -0.32
C TYR A 17 -0.62 22.53 -0.39
N HIS A 18 -1.55 22.68 -1.34
CA HIS A 18 -2.69 21.79 -1.49
C HIS A 18 -2.28 20.44 -2.10
N GLN A 19 -1.35 20.44 -3.05
CA GLN A 19 -0.79 19.23 -3.66
C GLN A 19 -0.01 18.41 -2.63
N SER A 20 0.86 19.07 -1.87
CA SER A 20 1.57 18.45 -0.73
C SER A 20 0.60 17.90 0.31
N GLY A 21 -0.44 18.66 0.66
CA GLY A 21 -1.49 18.20 1.57
C GLY A 21 -2.24 16.97 1.07
N ARG A 22 -2.55 16.88 -0.24
CA ARG A 22 -3.18 15.69 -0.85
C ARG A 22 -2.24 14.49 -0.89
N ALA A 23 -0.97 14.70 -1.21
CA ALA A 23 0.03 13.63 -1.22
C ALA A 23 0.18 13.02 0.18
N LEU A 24 0.41 13.85 1.19
CA LEU A 24 0.47 13.43 2.59
C LEU A 24 -0.84 12.77 3.04
N GLY A 25 -1.97 13.40 2.74
CA GLY A 25 -3.29 12.87 3.08
C GLY A 25 -3.58 11.51 2.43
N SER A 26 -3.05 11.23 1.24
CA SER A 26 -3.23 9.93 0.58
C SER A 26 -2.46 8.80 1.28
N ILE A 27 -1.23 9.06 1.74
CA ILE A 27 -0.40 8.08 2.45
C ILE A 27 -0.94 7.89 3.87
N ILE A 28 -1.08 8.99 4.62
CA ILE A 28 -1.54 8.96 6.02
C ILE A 28 -2.98 8.47 6.11
N GLY A 29 -3.86 8.93 5.20
CA GLY A 29 -5.25 8.50 5.16
C GLY A 29 -5.41 7.00 4.89
N SER A 30 -4.53 6.42 4.06
CA SER A 30 -4.49 4.97 3.86
C SER A 30 -4.12 4.26 5.16
N ALA A 31 -3.09 4.72 5.87
CA ALA A 31 -2.66 4.13 7.14
C ALA A 31 -3.71 4.26 8.26
N VAL A 32 -4.40 5.40 8.32
CA VAL A 32 -5.51 5.60 9.26
C VAL A 32 -6.67 4.66 8.93
N GLY A 33 -6.98 4.48 7.64
CA GLY A 33 -8.03 3.57 7.19
C GLY A 33 -7.75 2.12 7.55
N ASP A 34 -6.52 1.68 7.29
CA ASP A 34 -5.98 0.38 7.68
C ASP A 34 -6.10 0.16 9.20
N ALA A 35 -5.45 0.98 10.03
CA ALA A 35 -5.45 0.84 11.49
C ALA A 35 -6.85 0.92 12.12
N THR A 36 -7.75 1.73 11.54
CA THR A 36 -9.15 1.81 12.00
C THR A 36 -9.97 0.58 11.58
N GLY A 37 -9.65 -0.01 10.42
CA GLY A 37 -10.35 -1.14 9.83
C GLY A 37 -9.92 -2.49 10.42
N ALA A 38 -8.64 -2.65 10.75
CA ALA A 38 -8.03 -3.91 11.17
C ALA A 38 -8.78 -4.62 12.31
N PRO A 39 -9.27 -3.94 13.36
CA PRO A 39 -10.04 -4.60 14.43
C PRO A 39 -11.35 -5.26 13.99
N PHE A 40 -11.88 -4.86 12.82
CA PHE A 40 -13.18 -5.27 12.30
C PHE A 40 -13.07 -6.23 11.11
N GLU A 41 -11.85 -6.60 10.73
CA GLU A 41 -11.61 -7.54 9.65
C GLU A 41 -12.29 -8.90 9.94
N PHE A 42 -12.86 -9.51 8.89
CA PHE A 42 -13.67 -10.75 8.96
C PHE A 42 -14.92 -10.68 9.86
N GLY A 43 -15.22 -9.52 10.43
CA GLY A 43 -16.41 -9.27 11.23
C GLY A 43 -17.68 -9.10 10.38
N PRO A 44 -18.86 -9.25 10.99
CA PRO A 44 -20.12 -9.00 10.31
C PRO A 44 -20.30 -7.51 9.98
N GLY A 45 -20.90 -7.23 8.82
CA GLY A 45 -21.22 -5.86 8.40
C GLY A 45 -21.91 -5.02 9.49
N GLY A 46 -21.50 -3.75 9.59
CA GLY A 46 -22.01 -2.80 10.58
C GLY A 46 -21.45 -2.99 12.00
N GLN A 47 -20.46 -3.86 12.22
CA GLN A 47 -19.83 -4.02 13.54
C GLN A 47 -19.21 -2.72 14.05
N TRP A 48 -18.52 -1.97 13.19
CA TRP A 48 -17.98 -0.66 13.51
C TRP A 48 -19.09 0.31 14.00
N LEU A 49 -20.20 0.42 13.26
CA LEU A 49 -21.33 1.30 13.62
C LEU A 49 -22.00 0.89 14.94
N ARG A 50 -22.07 -0.41 15.23
CA ARG A 50 -22.60 -0.90 16.52
C ARG A 50 -21.66 -0.56 17.67
N ARG A 51 -20.34 -0.60 17.43
CA ARG A 51 -19.32 -0.31 18.44
C ARG A 51 -19.18 1.19 18.71
N PHE A 52 -19.34 2.01 17.67
CA PHE A 52 -19.22 3.47 17.70
C PHE A 52 -20.47 4.11 17.06
N PRO A 53 -21.60 4.17 17.80
CA PRO A 53 -22.82 4.80 17.29
C PRO A 53 -22.71 6.34 17.14
N ARG A 54 -21.64 6.93 17.68
CA ARG A 54 -21.27 8.34 17.54
C ARG A 54 -19.74 8.46 17.46
N PRO A 55 -19.20 9.48 16.77
CA PRO A 55 -17.76 9.69 16.68
C PRO A 55 -17.09 9.83 18.06
N VAL A 56 -15.96 9.17 18.25
CA VAL A 56 -15.12 9.33 19.45
C VAL A 56 -14.07 10.40 19.19
N LEU A 57 -14.27 11.60 19.76
CA LEU A 57 -13.40 12.74 19.57
C LEU A 57 -12.39 12.84 20.72
N GLY A 58 -11.16 12.37 20.50
CA GLY A 58 -10.03 12.48 21.43
C GLY A 58 -9.23 11.19 21.61
N GLY A 59 -7.96 11.32 22.05
CA GLY A 59 -7.05 10.18 22.20
C GLY A 59 -6.86 9.42 20.89
N MET A 60 -6.95 8.08 20.95
CA MET A 60 -6.90 7.20 19.77
C MET A 60 -8.21 7.17 18.96
N GLY A 61 -9.25 7.88 19.39
CA GLY A 61 -10.54 7.89 18.71
C GLY A 61 -11.11 6.47 18.58
N GLU A 62 -11.29 6.03 17.35
CA GLU A 62 -11.87 4.72 16.99
C GLU A 62 -10.82 3.67 16.61
N MET A 63 -9.53 4.04 16.63
CA MET A 63 -8.40 3.12 16.41
C MET A 63 -8.12 2.32 17.68
N VAL A 64 -8.99 1.35 17.97
CA VAL A 64 -9.02 0.64 19.26
C VAL A 64 -8.16 -0.61 19.34
N GLY A 65 -7.56 -1.07 18.24
CA GLY A 65 -6.83 -2.34 18.22
C GLY A 65 -7.75 -3.57 18.39
N GLY A 66 -7.15 -4.74 18.61
CA GLY A 66 -7.82 -6.04 18.72
C GLY A 66 -7.92 -6.76 17.37
N GLY A 67 -9.06 -7.41 17.12
CA GLY A 67 -9.27 -8.17 15.87
C GLY A 67 -8.56 -9.53 15.85
N SER A 68 -8.36 -10.07 14.65
CA SER A 68 -7.86 -11.44 14.45
C SER A 68 -6.42 -11.67 14.93
N PHE A 69 -5.62 -10.60 15.01
CA PHE A 69 -4.21 -10.64 15.37
C PHE A 69 -3.90 -9.87 16.66
N ASP A 70 -4.92 -9.43 17.40
CA ASP A 70 -4.78 -8.65 18.64
C ASP A 70 -3.91 -7.39 18.47
N TRP A 71 -4.19 -6.62 17.42
CA TRP A 71 -3.45 -5.41 17.06
C TRP A 71 -3.46 -4.38 18.18
N GLU A 72 -2.36 -3.64 18.36
CA GLU A 72 -2.34 -2.52 19.28
C GLU A 72 -3.21 -1.36 18.76
N PRO A 73 -3.72 -0.48 19.65
CA PRO A 73 -4.42 0.73 19.22
C PRO A 73 -3.58 1.56 18.24
N GLY A 74 -4.09 1.74 17.01
CA GLY A 74 -3.42 2.51 15.96
C GLY A 74 -2.35 1.76 15.19
N GLU A 75 -2.14 0.47 15.46
CA GLU A 75 -1.28 -0.39 14.66
C GLU A 75 -1.90 -0.65 13.29
N PHE A 76 -1.07 -0.57 12.25
CA PHE A 76 -1.44 -0.78 10.85
C PHE A 76 -0.93 -2.15 10.34
N THR A 77 -1.59 -2.72 9.34
CA THR A 77 -1.36 -4.09 8.86
C THR A 77 -0.53 -4.14 7.57
N ASP A 78 -0.64 -5.24 6.82
CA ASP A 78 0.05 -5.47 5.56
C ASP A 78 -0.25 -4.39 4.50
N ASP A 79 -1.45 -3.79 4.51
CA ASP A 79 -1.81 -2.67 3.62
C ASP A 79 -0.76 -1.54 3.70
N THR A 80 -0.54 -1.01 4.90
CA THR A 80 0.39 0.10 5.14
C THR A 80 1.84 -0.37 5.12
N GLN A 81 2.15 -1.52 5.72
CA GLN A 81 3.52 -2.03 5.77
C GLN A 81 4.08 -2.27 4.37
N MET A 82 3.28 -2.85 3.46
CA MET A 82 3.70 -3.05 2.07
C MET A 82 3.74 -1.73 1.28
N ALA A 83 2.86 -0.78 1.57
CA ALA A 83 2.95 0.56 0.98
C ALA A 83 4.26 1.26 1.38
N MET A 84 4.67 1.16 2.64
CA MET A 84 5.95 1.70 3.12
C MET A 84 7.14 1.02 2.43
N ALA A 85 7.14 -0.31 2.37
CA ALA A 85 8.20 -1.07 1.68
C ALA A 85 8.32 -0.67 0.20
N LEU A 86 7.19 -0.42 -0.48
CA LEU A 86 7.19 0.08 -1.85
C LEU A 86 7.73 1.51 -1.95
N ALA A 87 7.33 2.40 -1.04
CA ALA A 87 7.84 3.77 -0.99
C ALA A 87 9.36 3.81 -0.77
N GLU A 88 9.88 3.00 0.16
CA GLU A 88 11.30 2.90 0.45
C GLU A 88 12.10 2.38 -0.76
N SER A 89 11.57 1.38 -1.47
CA SER A 89 12.17 0.89 -2.72
C SER A 89 12.24 1.98 -3.79
N LEU A 90 11.13 2.70 -4.02
CA LEU A 90 11.07 3.80 -5.00
C LEU A 90 12.06 4.92 -4.69
N ILE A 91 12.19 5.28 -3.40
CA ILE A 91 13.14 6.30 -2.95
C ILE A 91 14.58 5.80 -3.12
N SER A 92 14.86 4.57 -2.67
CA SER A 92 16.22 3.99 -2.69
C SER A 92 16.76 3.80 -4.10
N SER A 93 15.91 3.39 -5.04
CA SER A 93 16.28 3.18 -6.44
C SER A 93 16.13 4.45 -7.31
N GLY A 94 15.59 5.54 -6.77
CA GLY A 94 15.29 6.76 -7.53
C GLY A 94 14.24 6.55 -8.64
N GLY A 95 13.43 5.50 -8.53
CA GLY A 95 12.55 5.01 -9.58
C GLY A 95 11.99 3.63 -9.26
N PHE A 96 11.16 3.10 -10.15
CA PHE A 96 10.70 1.72 -10.02
C PHE A 96 11.77 0.75 -10.52
N ASP A 97 12.18 -0.13 -9.62
CA ASP A 97 13.08 -1.23 -9.88
C ASP A 97 12.48 -2.50 -9.24
N VAL A 98 12.18 -3.50 -10.08
CA VAL A 98 11.50 -4.72 -9.64
C VAL A 98 12.34 -5.54 -8.68
N ASP A 99 13.67 -5.53 -8.83
CA ASP A 99 14.58 -6.24 -7.94
C ASP A 99 14.58 -5.61 -6.55
N SER A 100 14.68 -4.28 -6.49
CA SER A 100 14.53 -3.51 -5.25
C SER A 100 13.17 -3.76 -4.59
N VAL A 101 12.05 -3.66 -5.32
CA VAL A 101 10.71 -3.91 -4.75
C VAL A 101 10.61 -5.32 -4.17
N TRP A 102 11.15 -6.31 -4.89
CA TRP A 102 11.20 -7.69 -4.43
C TRP A 102 11.99 -7.84 -3.13
N GLU A 103 13.16 -7.20 -3.02
CA GLU A 103 13.99 -7.22 -1.81
C GLU A 103 13.29 -6.59 -0.61
N PHE A 104 12.68 -5.41 -0.77
CA PHE A 104 11.95 -4.73 0.30
C PHE A 104 10.73 -5.55 0.75
N PHE A 105 9.95 -6.13 -0.18
CA PHE A 105 8.84 -7.00 0.19
C PHE A 105 9.30 -8.29 0.86
N ARG A 106 10.40 -8.89 0.42
CA ARG A 106 10.97 -10.09 1.05
C ARG A 106 11.56 -9.80 2.42
N ALA A 107 12.09 -8.60 2.64
CA ALA A 107 12.55 -8.16 3.95
C ALA A 107 11.36 -8.05 4.93
N TRP A 108 10.31 -7.32 4.53
CA TRP A 108 9.06 -7.21 5.29
C TRP A 108 8.43 -8.59 5.60
N TYR A 109 8.35 -9.46 4.58
CA TYR A 109 7.68 -10.76 4.70
C TYR A 109 8.25 -11.69 5.77
N LYS A 110 9.51 -11.50 6.20
CA LYS A 110 10.16 -12.35 7.21
C LYS A 110 9.47 -12.24 8.58
N ASP A 111 9.00 -11.05 8.90
CA ASP A 111 8.46 -10.71 10.22
C ASP A 111 6.98 -10.26 10.14
N ALA A 112 6.35 -10.42 8.97
CA ALA A 112 4.96 -10.02 8.74
C ALA A 112 3.98 -10.86 9.58
N VAL A 113 3.16 -10.17 10.37
CA VAL A 113 2.12 -10.78 11.21
C VAL A 113 0.92 -11.22 10.38
N ASP A 114 0.50 -10.37 9.45
CA ASP A 114 -0.55 -10.66 8.49
C ASP A 114 -0.02 -10.56 7.06
N VAL A 115 -0.45 -11.50 6.21
CA VAL A 115 -0.09 -11.54 4.80
C VAL A 115 -1.20 -12.20 4.01
N GLY A 116 -1.79 -11.44 3.08
CA GLY A 116 -2.74 -11.98 2.11
C GLY A 116 -2.22 -13.25 1.40
N ILE A 117 -3.09 -14.25 1.24
CA ILE A 117 -2.73 -15.59 0.73
C ILE A 117 -1.95 -15.53 -0.60
N ASN A 118 -2.40 -14.71 -1.55
CA ASN A 118 -1.76 -14.58 -2.85
C ASN A 118 -0.37 -13.91 -2.74
N THR A 119 -0.27 -12.83 -1.96
CA THR A 119 1.00 -12.16 -1.66
C THR A 119 2.01 -13.13 -1.05
N GLY A 120 1.59 -13.90 -0.04
CA GLY A 120 2.46 -14.90 0.59
C GLY A 120 2.90 -16.00 -0.39
N ARG A 121 2.05 -16.44 -1.32
CA ARG A 121 2.43 -17.41 -2.36
C ARG A 121 3.50 -16.88 -3.31
N VAL A 122 3.38 -15.62 -3.70
CA VAL A 122 4.36 -14.94 -4.55
C VAL A 122 5.68 -14.78 -3.79
N LEU A 123 5.64 -14.23 -2.58
CA LEU A 123 6.85 -13.97 -1.79
C LEU A 123 7.53 -15.23 -1.26
N ARG A 124 6.88 -16.40 -1.27
CA ARG A 124 7.54 -17.70 -1.02
C ARG A 124 8.41 -18.20 -2.16
N GLN A 125 8.28 -17.64 -3.36
CA GLN A 125 9.17 -18.01 -4.47
C GLN A 125 10.59 -17.50 -4.23
N THR A 126 11.56 -18.04 -4.96
CA THR A 126 12.98 -17.69 -4.82
C THR A 126 13.36 -16.39 -5.54
N ARG A 127 12.57 -15.99 -6.54
CA ARG A 127 12.76 -14.80 -7.37
C ARG A 127 11.40 -14.27 -7.83
N HIS A 128 11.35 -13.02 -8.30
CA HIS A 128 10.10 -12.39 -8.75
C HIS A 128 9.65 -12.91 -10.12
N GLU A 129 10.56 -13.33 -10.99
CA GLU A 129 10.23 -13.71 -12.37
C GLU A 129 9.34 -14.95 -12.40
N GLY A 130 8.13 -14.76 -12.93
CA GLY A 130 7.11 -15.80 -13.03
C GLY A 130 6.45 -16.17 -11.69
N ALA A 131 6.78 -15.50 -10.59
CA ALA A 131 6.23 -15.83 -9.27
C ALA A 131 4.71 -15.58 -9.20
N ALA A 132 4.26 -14.43 -9.71
CA ALA A 132 2.85 -14.09 -9.80
C ALA A 132 2.08 -15.05 -10.72
N GLU A 133 2.65 -15.39 -11.88
CA GLU A 133 2.06 -16.34 -12.84
C GLU A 133 1.98 -17.76 -12.26
N ALA A 134 3.01 -18.21 -11.54
CA ALA A 134 3.02 -19.49 -10.87
C ALA A 134 1.93 -19.55 -9.77
N ALA A 135 1.83 -18.50 -8.94
CA ALA A 135 0.79 -18.39 -7.92
C ALA A 135 -0.62 -18.38 -8.55
N HIS A 136 -0.81 -17.65 -9.65
CA HIS A 136 -2.07 -17.63 -10.39
C HIS A 136 -2.41 -19.00 -10.97
N ARG A 137 -1.49 -19.64 -11.71
CA ARG A 137 -1.73 -20.96 -12.34
C ARG A 137 -2.05 -22.05 -11.33
N ALA A 138 -1.45 -22.01 -10.15
CA ALA A 138 -1.67 -23.00 -9.12
C ALA A 138 -3.05 -22.88 -8.43
N HIS A 139 -3.66 -21.69 -8.41
CA HIS A 139 -4.80 -21.42 -7.53
C HIS A 139 -5.98 -20.66 -8.16
N GLY A 140 -5.82 -20.04 -9.33
CA GLY A 140 -6.89 -19.41 -10.11
C GLY A 140 -7.58 -18.17 -9.49
N GLN A 141 -7.26 -17.80 -8.25
CA GLN A 141 -7.92 -16.75 -7.47
C GLN A 141 -6.94 -15.65 -7.03
N SER A 142 -6.36 -14.94 -7.99
CA SER A 142 -5.36 -13.88 -7.72
C SER A 142 -5.93 -12.46 -7.79
N ALA A 143 -7.22 -12.30 -8.10
CA ALA A 143 -7.91 -11.00 -8.18
C ALA A 143 -8.33 -10.49 -6.78
N SER A 144 -7.35 -10.37 -5.88
CA SER A 144 -7.51 -9.84 -4.52
C SER A 144 -7.09 -8.35 -4.44
N ASN A 145 -7.33 -7.69 -3.31
CA ASN A 145 -6.90 -6.32 -3.04
C ASN A 145 -5.37 -6.15 -2.84
N GLY A 146 -4.61 -7.25 -2.77
CA GLY A 146 -3.16 -7.28 -2.47
C GLY A 146 -2.28 -6.25 -3.18
N SER A 147 -2.61 -5.87 -4.42
CA SER A 147 -1.87 -4.85 -5.17
C SER A 147 -2.41 -3.43 -4.98
N ILE A 148 -3.73 -3.26 -4.91
CA ILE A 148 -4.36 -1.94 -4.84
C ILE A 148 -4.23 -1.30 -3.46
N MET A 149 -4.21 -2.10 -2.40
CA MET A 149 -4.11 -1.61 -1.02
C MET A 149 -2.81 -0.82 -0.73
N ARG A 150 -1.78 -1.05 -1.54
CA ARG A 150 -0.45 -0.44 -1.40
C ARG A 150 -0.08 0.55 -2.52
N ILE A 151 -1.07 1.06 -3.28
CA ILE A 151 -0.83 1.83 -4.51
C ILE A 151 -0.49 3.31 -4.27
N ALA A 152 -0.83 3.86 -3.10
CA ALA A 152 -0.67 5.29 -2.83
C ALA A 152 0.75 5.85 -3.10
N PRO A 153 1.85 5.16 -2.72
CA PRO A 153 3.21 5.57 -3.06
C PRO A 153 3.46 5.73 -4.56
N VAL A 154 2.90 4.85 -5.40
CA VAL A 154 3.03 4.93 -6.86
C VAL A 154 2.37 6.20 -7.40
N GLY A 155 1.20 6.54 -6.88
CA GLY A 155 0.49 7.77 -7.26
C GLY A 155 1.26 9.03 -6.88
N VAL A 156 1.82 9.06 -5.66
CA VAL A 156 2.59 10.21 -5.16
C VAL A 156 3.93 10.34 -5.88
N PHE A 157 4.69 9.26 -5.99
CA PHE A 157 5.98 9.25 -6.70
C PHE A 157 5.80 9.52 -8.19
N GLY A 158 4.75 8.96 -8.79
CA GLY A 158 4.42 9.06 -10.20
C GLY A 158 4.16 10.49 -10.70
N VAL A 159 3.82 11.44 -9.81
CA VAL A 159 3.73 12.86 -10.16
C VAL A 159 5.01 13.35 -10.85
N ARG A 160 6.19 12.84 -10.44
CA ARG A 160 7.49 13.17 -11.07
C ARG A 160 7.68 12.56 -12.45
N LEU A 161 7.03 11.43 -12.71
CA LEU A 161 7.13 10.66 -13.96
C LEU A 161 6.11 11.12 -15.01
N GLY A 162 5.04 11.78 -14.57
CA GLY A 162 3.89 12.11 -15.41
C GLY A 162 2.90 10.96 -15.54
N ARG A 163 1.71 11.27 -16.05
CA ARG A 163 0.54 10.37 -16.01
C ARG A 163 0.77 9.05 -16.74
N ALA A 164 1.40 9.07 -17.92
CA ALA A 164 1.58 7.87 -18.73
C ALA A 164 2.48 6.84 -18.03
N ASP A 165 3.60 7.29 -17.47
CA ASP A 165 4.54 6.43 -16.77
C ASP A 165 4.00 6.01 -15.40
N THR A 166 3.26 6.88 -14.69
CA THR A 166 2.53 6.48 -13.47
C THR A 166 1.55 5.34 -13.75
N ILE A 167 0.80 5.41 -14.85
CA ILE A 167 -0.14 4.35 -15.23
C ILE A 167 0.62 3.05 -15.52
N ARG A 168 1.76 3.10 -16.22
CA ARG A 168 2.57 1.90 -16.50
C ARG A 168 3.09 1.22 -15.23
N LEU A 169 3.36 1.97 -14.17
CA LEU A 169 3.74 1.42 -12.87
C LEU A 169 2.57 0.82 -12.08
N ALA A 170 1.33 1.19 -12.41
CA ALA A 170 0.14 0.85 -11.64
C ALA A 170 -0.67 -0.34 -12.22
N ILE A 171 -0.21 -0.96 -13.32
CA ILE A 171 -0.87 -2.09 -14.02
C ILE A 171 -0.02 -3.34 -13.87
#